data_AF-A0A1V4TL52-F1
#
_entry.id   AF-A0A1V4TL52-F1
#
_cell.length_a   1.000
_cell.length_b   1.000
_cell.length_c   1.000
_cell.angle_alpha   90.00
_cell.angle_beta   90.00
_cell.angle_gamma   90.00
#
_symmetry.space_group_name_H-M   'P 1'
#
loop_
_entity.id
_entity.type
_entity.pdbx_description
1 polymer ?
#
loop_
_entity_poly.entity_id
_entity_poly.type
_entity_poly.pdbx_seq_one_letter_code
_entity_poly.pdbx_strand_id
1 'polypeptide(L)'
;MAQKKRKEPEVKEEYNFTPPDFNEKEFLEKDITVTKTVLISALLAVIFGVVAYFTTDISFVIGLLLIVVGAVALKWIFQFLPVDLSSVEIKTWLGNGAMFFFLALGIWVLLLNPPFGDTVDPQIHDMEVWAGDVQYNRPYNNVPLGEVTFNATVIDNGKLAKVQFSFTGSNPQTFDMVLGEDGRYEFTYDFTTAGTYNFAVIATDEAGNTQTFTSSILVINQF
;
A
#
# COMPACT_ATOMS: atom_id res chain seq x y z
N MET A 1 54.10 24.49 66.94
CA MET A 1 53.50 23.16 66.73
C MET A 1 52.03 23.36 66.38
N ALA A 2 51.64 23.08 65.13
CA ALA A 2 50.29 23.35 64.64
C ALA A 2 49.33 22.19 64.99
N GLN A 3 48.22 22.49 65.67
CA GLN A 3 47.19 21.50 65.98
C GLN A 3 46.37 21.20 64.72
N LYS A 4 46.47 19.98 64.21
CA LYS A 4 45.63 19.46 63.13
C LYS A 4 44.21 19.22 63.68
N LYS A 5 43.23 20.03 63.26
CA LYS A 5 41.80 19.75 63.52
C LYS A 5 41.43 18.42 62.86
N ARG A 6 40.93 17.46 63.65
CA ARG A 6 40.33 16.22 63.12
C ARG A 6 39.02 16.57 62.42
N LYS A 7 38.84 16.10 61.19
CA LYS A 7 37.54 16.14 60.50
C LYS A 7 36.57 15.21 61.22
N GLU A 8 35.38 15.70 61.53
CA GLU A 8 34.28 14.87 62.04
C GLU A 8 33.84 13.89 60.93
N PRO A 9 33.49 12.65 61.28
CA PRO A 9 33.04 11.66 60.30
C PRO A 9 31.68 12.05 59.74
N GLU A 10 31.55 12.10 58.41
CA GLU A 10 30.28 12.31 57.72
C GLU A 10 29.30 11.18 58.10
N VAL A 11 28.20 11.56 58.76
CA VAL A 11 27.10 10.65 59.09
C VAL A 11 26.48 10.21 57.77
N LYS A 12 26.71 8.95 57.39
CA LYS A 12 26.01 8.34 56.26
C LYS A 12 24.57 8.11 56.70
N GLU A 13 23.65 8.92 56.21
CA GLU A 13 22.22 8.64 56.36
C GLU A 13 21.93 7.30 55.69
N GLU A 14 21.68 6.28 56.50
CA GLU A 14 21.26 4.97 56.02
C GLU A 14 19.90 5.14 55.34
N TYR A 15 19.86 4.97 54.01
CA TYR A 15 18.63 5.02 53.25
C TYR A 15 17.68 3.94 53.73
N ASN A 16 16.66 4.33 54.49
CA ASN A 16 15.62 3.43 54.95
C ASN A 16 14.49 3.43 53.93
N PHE A 17 14.46 2.42 53.08
CA PHE A 17 13.39 2.26 52.08
C PHE A 17 12.06 2.06 52.80
N THR A 18 11.16 3.03 52.65
CA THR A 18 9.74 2.86 52.98
C THR A 18 9.01 2.59 51.67
N PRO A 19 8.36 1.42 51.51
CA PRO A 19 7.55 1.16 50.33
C PRO A 19 6.47 2.25 50.22
N PRO A 20 6.24 2.84 49.03
CA PRO A 20 5.11 3.72 48.81
C PRO A 20 3.81 3.00 49.13
N ASP A 21 2.86 3.69 49.75
CA ASP A 21 1.54 3.11 50.03
C ASP A 21 0.75 3.02 48.71
N PHE A 22 0.27 1.82 48.37
CA PHE A 22 -0.43 1.60 47.11
C PHE A 22 -1.90 2.04 47.22
N ASN A 23 -2.27 3.07 46.48
CA ASN A 23 -3.66 3.53 46.38
C ASN A 23 -4.40 2.80 45.24
N GLU A 24 -5.14 1.74 45.59
CA GLU A 24 -5.90 0.93 44.64
C GLU A 24 -6.87 1.74 43.78
N LYS A 25 -7.61 2.68 44.36
CA LYS A 25 -8.68 3.41 43.64
C LYS A 25 -8.11 4.34 42.58
N GLU A 26 -7.09 5.10 42.95
CA GLU A 26 -6.41 6.03 42.03
C GLU A 26 -5.71 5.27 40.89
N PHE A 27 -5.09 4.12 41.22
CA PHE A 27 -4.51 3.23 40.23
C PHE A 27 -5.58 2.74 39.23
N LEU A 28 -6.73 2.26 39.71
CA LEU A 28 -7.82 1.80 38.84
C LEU A 28 -8.39 2.93 37.97
N GLU A 29 -8.56 4.14 38.52
CA GLU A 29 -9.06 5.29 37.75
C GLU A 29 -8.07 5.71 36.64
N LYS A 30 -6.76 5.69 36.91
CA LYS A 30 -5.71 5.90 35.91
C LYS A 30 -5.78 4.83 34.81
N ASP A 31 -5.84 3.56 35.18
CA ASP A 31 -5.87 2.45 34.22
C ASP A 31 -7.12 2.47 33.33
N ILE A 32 -8.28 2.79 33.91
CA ILE A 32 -9.53 2.95 33.15
C ILE A 32 -9.40 4.10 32.13
N THR A 33 -8.80 5.21 32.54
CA THR A 33 -8.62 6.39 31.71
C THR A 33 -7.67 6.13 30.53
N VAL A 34 -6.53 5.50 30.81
CA VAL A 34 -5.58 5.06 29.78
C VAL A 34 -6.26 4.09 28.81
N THR A 35 -6.96 3.08 29.33
CA THR A 35 -7.68 2.09 28.52
C THR A 35 -8.74 2.72 27.63
N LYS A 36 -9.56 3.65 28.16
CA LYS A 36 -10.54 4.41 27.37
C LYS A 36 -9.88 5.19 26.24
N THR A 37 -8.74 5.82 26.52
CA THR A 37 -7.98 6.58 25.52
C THR A 37 -7.51 5.66 24.39
N VAL A 38 -7.02 4.47 24.70
CA VAL A 38 -6.63 3.47 23.69
C VAL A 38 -7.83 3.07 22.83
N LEU A 39 -8.96 2.70 23.46
CA LEU A 39 -10.16 2.24 22.74
C LEU A 39 -10.75 3.33 21.84
N ILE A 40 -10.85 4.57 22.33
CA ILE A 40 -11.34 5.71 21.55
C ILE A 40 -10.38 6.02 20.41
N SER A 41 -9.06 5.94 20.63
CA SER A 41 -8.06 6.13 19.56
C SER A 41 -8.23 5.09 18.46
N ALA A 42 -8.47 3.82 18.82
CA ALA A 42 -8.75 2.76 17.85
C ALA A 42 -10.04 3.04 17.04
N LEU A 43 -11.12 3.48 17.70
CA LEU A 43 -12.36 3.84 17.00
C LEU A 43 -12.16 5.03 16.05
N LEU A 44 -11.45 6.07 16.49
CA LEU A 44 -11.11 7.20 15.63
C LEU A 44 -10.24 6.77 14.45
N ALA A 45 -9.31 5.83 14.64
CA ALA A 45 -8.49 5.31 13.55
C ALA A 45 -9.33 4.63 12.47
N VAL A 46 -10.34 3.84 12.87
CA VAL A 46 -11.29 3.24 11.91
C VAL A 46 -12.03 4.33 11.13
N ILE A 47 -12.53 5.37 11.81
CA ILE A 47 -13.21 6.50 11.15
C ILE A 47 -12.27 7.19 10.17
N PHE A 48 -11.03 7.48 10.57
CA PHE A 48 -10.06 8.14 9.70
C PHE A 48 -9.65 7.27 8.52
N GLY A 49 -9.52 5.95 8.68
CA GLY A 49 -9.27 5.02 7.58
C GLY A 49 -10.41 5.00 6.56
N VAL A 50 -11.67 5.01 7.02
CA VAL A 50 -12.85 5.12 6.16
C VAL A 50 -12.90 6.49 5.45
N VAL A 51 -12.61 7.59 6.16
CA VAL A 51 -12.56 8.92 5.54
C VAL A 51 -11.44 9.01 4.50
N ALA A 52 -10.26 8.42 4.78
CA ALA A 52 -9.15 8.37 3.83
C ALA A 52 -9.54 7.60 2.56
N TYR A 53 -10.31 6.52 2.66
CA TYR A 53 -10.83 5.79 1.51
C TYR A 53 -11.61 6.70 0.55
N PHE A 54 -12.52 7.54 1.04
CA PHE A 54 -13.27 8.50 0.21
C PHE A 54 -12.41 9.60 -0.43
N THR A 55 -11.16 9.77 -0.01
CA THR A 55 -10.23 10.73 -0.63
C THR A 55 -9.38 10.13 -1.75
N THR A 56 -9.43 8.80 -1.93
CA THR A 56 -8.56 8.05 -2.85
C THR A 56 -8.72 8.53 -4.29
N ASP A 57 -9.95 8.76 -4.74
CA ASP A 57 -10.25 9.23 -6.11
C ASP A 57 -9.71 10.64 -6.41
N ILE A 58 -9.48 11.44 -5.38
CA ILE A 58 -8.94 12.80 -5.52
C ILE A 58 -7.41 12.73 -5.52
N SER A 59 -6.84 12.14 -4.48
CA SER A 59 -5.40 11.93 -4.35
C SER A 59 -5.11 11.03 -3.16
N PHE A 60 -4.36 9.96 -3.41
CA PHE A 60 -3.83 9.09 -2.36
C PHE A 60 -3.04 9.88 -1.28
N VAL A 61 -2.35 10.96 -1.64
CA VAL A 61 -1.57 11.76 -0.68
C VAL A 61 -2.46 12.45 0.36
N ILE A 62 -3.68 12.85 -0.02
CA ILE A 62 -4.62 13.53 0.89
C ILE A 62 -5.05 12.56 2.00
N GLY A 63 -5.41 11.33 1.66
CA GLY A 63 -5.79 10.30 2.64
C GLY A 63 -4.65 9.98 3.61
N LEU A 64 -3.42 9.87 3.10
CA LEU A 64 -2.25 9.63 3.94
C LEU A 64 -1.99 10.81 4.89
N LEU A 65 -2.05 12.05 4.39
CA LEU A 65 -1.88 13.24 5.22
C LEU A 65 -2.98 13.35 6.28
N LEU A 66 -4.22 13.01 5.95
CA LEU A 66 -5.33 13.00 6.90
C LEU A 66 -5.06 12.04 8.07
N ILE A 67 -4.52 10.85 7.80
CA ILE A 67 -4.15 9.88 8.83
C ILE A 67 -2.95 10.38 9.67
N VAL A 68 -1.91 10.90 9.03
CA VAL A 68 -0.72 11.42 9.73
C VAL A 68 -1.09 12.61 10.63
N VAL A 69 -1.83 13.57 10.08
CA VAL A 69 -2.32 14.73 10.84
C VAL A 69 -3.24 14.27 11.96
N GLY A 70 -4.14 13.30 11.72
CA GLY A 70 -4.98 12.71 12.75
C GLY A 70 -4.19 12.08 13.90
N ALA A 71 -3.14 11.32 13.58
CA ALA A 71 -2.27 10.67 14.56
C ALA A 71 -1.52 11.68 15.44
N VAL A 72 -0.99 12.75 14.84
CA VAL A 72 -0.33 13.83 15.58
C VAL A 72 -1.36 14.64 16.37
N ALA A 73 -2.50 14.97 15.75
CA ALA A 73 -3.57 15.78 16.32
C ALA A 73 -4.37 15.06 17.42
N LEU A 74 -4.14 13.76 17.65
CA LEU A 74 -4.95 12.91 18.52
C LEU A 74 -5.17 13.53 19.90
N LYS A 75 -4.10 14.03 20.55
CA LYS A 75 -4.20 14.69 21.87
C LYS A 75 -5.16 15.88 21.86
N TRP A 76 -5.17 16.68 20.79
CA TRP A 76 -6.07 17.83 20.64
C TRP A 76 -7.50 17.39 20.33
N ILE A 77 -7.70 16.32 19.56
CA ILE A 77 -9.03 15.74 19.31
C ILE A 77 -9.68 15.30 20.62
N PHE A 78 -8.92 14.68 21.52
CA PHE A 78 -9.41 14.24 22.82
C PHE A 78 -9.83 15.39 23.76
N GLN A 79 -9.34 16.62 23.56
CA GLN A 79 -9.76 17.78 24.37
C GLN A 79 -11.24 18.13 24.17
N PHE A 80 -11.85 17.67 23.07
CA PHE A 80 -13.28 17.84 22.80
C PHE A 80 -14.14 16.75 23.42
N LEU A 81 -13.54 15.73 24.05
CA LEU A 81 -14.24 14.63 24.69
C LEU A 81 -14.26 14.81 26.21
N PRO A 82 -15.32 14.34 26.91
CA PRO A 82 -15.41 14.42 28.35
C PRO A 82 -14.56 13.32 29.04
N VAL A 83 -13.25 13.29 28.74
CA VAL A 83 -12.29 12.34 29.29
C VAL A 83 -11.20 13.12 30.01
N ASP A 84 -10.88 12.74 31.25
CA ASP A 84 -9.75 13.32 31.97
C ASP A 84 -8.43 12.82 31.33
N LEU A 85 -7.58 13.74 30.88
CA LEU A 85 -6.31 13.40 30.21
C LEU A 85 -5.09 13.61 31.13
N SER A 86 -5.31 14.03 32.37
CA SER A 86 -4.24 14.40 33.32
C SER A 86 -3.30 13.24 33.65
N SER A 87 -3.84 12.03 33.66
CA SER A 87 -3.12 10.80 34.01
C SER A 87 -2.41 10.13 32.81
N VAL A 88 -2.59 10.67 31.59
CA VAL A 88 -2.05 10.07 30.36
C VAL A 88 -0.66 10.62 30.04
N GLU A 89 0.33 9.74 30.11
CA GLU A 89 1.73 10.06 29.84
C GLU A 89 2.02 10.28 28.35
N ILE A 90 3.06 11.05 28.03
CA ILE A 90 3.47 11.31 26.63
C ILE A 90 3.84 10.04 25.87
N LYS A 91 4.40 9.02 26.56
CA LYS A 91 4.71 7.72 25.97
C LYS A 91 3.45 6.99 25.51
N THR A 92 2.39 7.06 26.30
CA THR A 92 1.07 6.50 25.96
C THR A 92 0.50 7.22 24.75
N TRP A 93 0.63 8.55 24.66
CA TRP A 93 0.22 9.30 23.47
C TRP A 93 0.97 8.90 22.21
N LEU A 94 2.29 8.70 22.31
CA LEU A 94 3.10 8.23 21.19
C LEU A 94 2.65 6.83 20.73
N GLY A 95 2.40 5.92 21.68
CA GLY A 95 1.88 4.58 21.40
C GLY A 95 0.50 4.62 20.75
N ASN A 96 -0.42 5.44 21.27
CA ASN A 96 -1.75 5.62 20.71
C ASN A 96 -1.71 6.25 19.31
N GLY A 97 -0.83 7.22 19.07
CA GLY A 97 -0.62 7.80 17.74
C GLY A 97 -0.09 6.80 16.73
N ALA A 98 0.88 5.96 17.12
CA ALA A 98 1.38 4.88 16.27
C ALA A 98 0.30 3.83 15.98
N MET A 99 -0.42 3.36 17.00
CA MET A 99 -1.54 2.44 16.86
C MET A 99 -2.61 3.02 15.94
N PHE A 100 -2.99 4.28 16.16
CA PHE A 100 -3.94 4.98 15.32
C PHE A 100 -3.49 5.00 13.86
N PHE A 101 -2.24 5.40 13.60
CA PHE A 101 -1.70 5.48 12.25
C PHE A 101 -1.77 4.14 11.53
N PHE A 102 -1.26 3.06 12.14
CA PHE A 102 -1.24 1.75 11.51
C PHE A 102 -2.63 1.12 11.38
N LEU A 103 -3.51 1.32 12.36
CA LEU A 103 -4.87 0.81 12.29
C LEU A 103 -5.67 1.55 11.21
N ALA A 104 -5.58 2.88 11.14
CA ALA A 104 -6.23 3.68 10.11
C ALA A 104 -5.71 3.33 8.71
N LEU A 105 -4.38 3.18 8.57
CA LEU A 105 -3.76 2.74 7.33
C LEU A 105 -4.23 1.32 6.93
N GLY A 106 -4.30 0.39 7.89
CA GLY A 106 -4.77 -0.98 7.65
C GLY A 106 -6.23 -1.02 7.21
N ILE A 107 -7.10 -0.23 7.84
CA ILE A 107 -8.51 -0.09 7.42
C ILE A 107 -8.59 0.50 6.02
N TRP A 108 -7.81 1.53 5.72
CA TRP A 108 -7.81 2.14 4.40
C TRP A 108 -7.34 1.15 3.32
N VAL A 109 -6.22 0.44 3.53
CA VAL A 109 -5.73 -0.59 2.61
C VAL A 109 -6.75 -1.71 2.40
N LEU A 110 -7.43 -2.14 3.47
CA LEU A 110 -8.48 -3.15 3.38
C LEU A 110 -9.65 -2.68 2.50
N LEU A 111 -10.05 -1.41 2.61
CA LEU A 111 -11.13 -0.84 1.81
C LEU A 111 -10.77 -0.63 0.34
N LEU A 112 -9.48 -0.49 0.01
CA LEU A 112 -9.02 -0.39 -1.38
C LEU A 112 -9.06 -1.72 -2.14
N ASN A 113 -9.15 -2.84 -1.41
CA ASN A 113 -9.05 -4.19 -1.96
C ASN A 113 -10.39 -4.96 -1.86
N PRO A 114 -10.60 -5.96 -2.74
CA PRO A 114 -11.78 -6.81 -2.67
C PRO A 114 -11.89 -7.54 -1.32
N PRO A 115 -13.10 -7.79 -0.79
CA PRO A 115 -14.41 -7.54 -1.40
C PRO A 115 -14.98 -6.12 -1.17
N PHE A 116 -14.25 -5.20 -0.54
CA PHE A 116 -14.80 -3.92 -0.10
C PHE A 116 -14.69 -2.82 -1.16
N GLY A 117 -13.57 -2.79 -1.88
CA GLY A 117 -13.34 -1.91 -3.02
C GLY A 117 -12.49 -2.62 -4.06
N ASP A 118 -12.37 -2.03 -5.24
CA ASP A 118 -11.52 -2.55 -6.31
C ASP A 118 -10.98 -1.35 -7.07
N THR A 119 -9.89 -0.79 -6.54
CA THR A 119 -9.35 0.52 -6.94
C THR A 119 -7.92 0.43 -7.47
N VAL A 120 -7.39 -0.79 -7.55
CA VAL A 120 -6.02 -1.04 -7.99
C VAL A 120 -6.10 -1.46 -9.43
N ASP A 121 -5.32 -0.82 -10.30
CA ASP A 121 -5.25 -1.22 -11.69
C ASP A 121 -4.67 -2.65 -11.84
N PRO A 122 -5.15 -3.43 -12.82
CA PRO A 122 -4.50 -4.68 -13.22
C PRO A 122 -3.03 -4.47 -13.53
N GLN A 123 -2.22 -5.53 -13.42
CA GLN A 123 -0.80 -5.47 -13.75
C GLN A 123 -0.47 -6.42 -14.90
N ILE A 124 0.29 -5.90 -15.87
CA ILE A 124 0.78 -6.66 -17.02
C ILE A 124 2.28 -6.90 -16.84
N HIS A 125 2.66 -8.17 -16.72
CA HIS A 125 4.02 -8.67 -16.52
C HIS A 125 4.42 -9.63 -17.64
N ASP A 126 5.72 -9.95 -17.69
CA ASP A 126 6.30 -11.02 -18.52
C ASP A 126 5.78 -11.06 -19.97
N MET A 127 5.87 -9.92 -20.64
CA MET A 127 5.49 -9.79 -22.05
C MET A 127 6.51 -10.49 -22.95
N GLU A 128 6.07 -11.56 -23.60
CA GLU A 128 6.90 -12.40 -24.46
C GLU A 128 6.39 -12.35 -25.90
N VAL A 129 7.32 -12.43 -26.84
CA VAL A 129 7.03 -12.47 -28.28
C VAL A 129 7.73 -13.68 -28.84
N TRP A 130 6.98 -14.56 -29.50
CA TRP A 130 7.46 -15.82 -30.04
C TRP A 130 7.19 -15.87 -31.54
N ALA A 131 8.15 -16.32 -32.33
CA ALA A 131 7.94 -16.66 -33.74
C ALA A 131 8.41 -18.10 -33.96
N GLY A 132 7.46 -19.02 -34.13
CA GLY A 132 7.73 -20.45 -33.99
C GLY A 132 8.31 -20.77 -32.61
N ASP A 133 9.41 -21.54 -32.56
CA ASP A 133 10.06 -21.97 -31.32
C ASP A 133 11.05 -20.93 -30.74
N VAL A 134 11.12 -19.73 -31.32
CA VAL A 134 12.11 -18.70 -30.95
C VAL A 134 11.44 -17.55 -30.20
N GLN A 135 11.88 -17.31 -28.97
CA GLN A 135 11.50 -16.14 -28.19
C GLN A 135 12.36 -14.92 -28.57
N TYR A 136 11.70 -13.79 -28.79
CA TYR A 136 12.32 -12.51 -29.03
C TYR A 136 12.24 -11.63 -27.78
N ASN A 137 13.40 -11.14 -27.35
CA ASN A 137 13.51 -10.21 -26.22
C ASN A 137 13.40 -8.75 -26.70
N ARG A 138 13.09 -7.85 -25.76
CA ARG A 138 13.03 -6.40 -26.06
C ARG A 138 14.43 -5.80 -26.27
N PRO A 139 14.58 -4.87 -27.22
CA PRO A 139 13.58 -4.46 -28.23
C PRO A 139 13.34 -5.57 -29.26
N TYR A 140 12.07 -5.84 -29.60
CA TYR A 140 11.64 -6.95 -30.47
C TYR A 140 12.02 -6.70 -31.93
N ASN A 141 13.31 -6.89 -32.24
CA ASN A 141 13.90 -6.61 -33.54
C ASN A 141 14.15 -7.89 -34.32
N ASN A 142 14.11 -7.76 -35.64
CA ASN A 142 14.41 -8.84 -36.59
C ASN A 142 13.49 -10.06 -36.41
N VAL A 143 12.21 -9.82 -36.06
CA VAL A 143 11.21 -10.87 -36.01
C VAL A 143 10.83 -11.24 -37.44
N PRO A 144 10.82 -12.53 -37.83
CA PRO A 144 10.48 -12.91 -39.18
C PRO A 144 9.00 -12.68 -39.50
N LEU A 145 8.69 -12.62 -40.80
CA LEU A 145 7.31 -12.78 -41.30
C LEU A 145 6.72 -14.13 -40.91
N GLY A 146 5.39 -14.18 -40.84
CA GLY A 146 4.61 -15.36 -40.47
C GLY A 146 3.89 -15.18 -39.14
N GLU A 147 3.49 -16.30 -38.55
CA GLU A 147 2.80 -16.35 -37.26
C GLU A 147 3.73 -15.92 -36.11
N VAL A 148 3.29 -14.90 -35.39
CA VAL A 148 3.94 -14.38 -34.19
C VAL A 148 2.94 -14.38 -33.06
N THR A 149 3.32 -14.97 -31.93
CA THR A 149 2.51 -15.11 -30.73
C THR A 149 2.99 -14.15 -29.65
N PHE A 150 2.05 -13.42 -29.04
CA PHE A 150 2.26 -12.47 -27.95
C PHE A 150 1.66 -13.05 -26.68
N ASN A 151 2.52 -13.30 -25.68
CA ASN A 151 2.10 -13.81 -24.39
C ASN A 151 2.30 -12.75 -23.30
N ALA A 152 1.33 -12.67 -22.38
CA ALA A 152 1.33 -11.70 -21.29
C ALA A 152 0.85 -12.37 -20.00
N THR A 153 1.59 -12.17 -18.91
CA THR A 153 1.06 -12.48 -17.58
C THR A 153 0.25 -11.29 -17.10
N VAL A 154 -1.06 -11.47 -16.91
CA VAL A 154 -1.92 -10.40 -16.39
C VAL A 154 -2.46 -10.83 -15.04
N ILE A 155 -2.19 -10.03 -14.01
CA ILE A 155 -2.65 -10.27 -12.64
C ILE A 155 -3.47 -9.09 -12.15
N ASP A 156 -4.40 -9.37 -11.26
CA ASP A 156 -5.29 -8.39 -10.68
C ASP A 156 -5.62 -8.78 -9.23
N ASN A 157 -5.91 -7.79 -8.37
CA ASN A 157 -6.34 -8.08 -6.99
C ASN A 157 -7.85 -8.41 -6.92
N GLY A 158 -8.62 -8.04 -7.95
CA GLY A 158 -10.00 -8.41 -8.19
C GLY A 158 -10.15 -9.45 -9.29
N LYS A 159 -11.17 -9.25 -10.13
CA LYS A 159 -11.48 -10.12 -11.26
C LYS A 159 -11.22 -9.38 -12.56
N LEU A 160 -10.44 -10.01 -13.43
CA LEU A 160 -10.26 -9.54 -14.79
C LEU A 160 -11.56 -9.70 -15.60
N ALA A 161 -12.00 -8.62 -16.25
CA ALA A 161 -13.11 -8.65 -17.19
C ALA A 161 -12.65 -9.02 -18.60
N LYS A 162 -11.51 -8.46 -19.06
CA LYS A 162 -10.94 -8.73 -20.38
C LYS A 162 -9.47 -8.33 -20.48
N VAL A 163 -8.77 -8.98 -21.41
CA VAL A 163 -7.42 -8.60 -21.86
C VAL A 163 -7.44 -8.53 -23.38
N GLN A 164 -6.94 -7.44 -23.93
CA GLN A 164 -7.01 -7.14 -25.36
C GLN A 164 -5.63 -6.79 -25.92
N PHE A 165 -5.33 -7.27 -27.12
CA PHE A 165 -4.18 -6.86 -27.92
C PHE A 165 -4.64 -5.83 -28.95
N SER A 166 -3.89 -4.74 -29.12
CA SER A 166 -4.22 -3.70 -30.09
C SER A 166 -3.01 -3.29 -30.90
N PHE A 167 -3.11 -3.33 -32.24
CA PHE A 167 -2.22 -2.54 -33.08
C PHE A 167 -2.56 -1.06 -32.93
N THR A 168 -1.54 -0.22 -32.81
CA THR A 168 -1.68 1.23 -32.65
C THR A 168 -1.13 1.96 -33.87
N GLY A 169 -1.62 3.18 -34.15
CA GLY A 169 -1.21 3.97 -35.31
C GLY A 169 -2.39 4.43 -36.16
N SER A 170 -2.17 4.52 -37.48
CA SER A 170 -3.14 5.10 -38.43
C SER A 170 -4.38 4.24 -38.70
N ASN A 171 -4.28 2.92 -38.47
CA ASN A 171 -5.42 2.01 -38.58
C ASN A 171 -5.42 1.05 -37.38
N PRO A 172 -5.90 1.50 -36.20
CA PRO A 172 -5.89 0.69 -35.00
C PRO A 172 -6.83 -0.51 -35.15
N GLN A 173 -6.37 -1.67 -34.72
CA GLN A 173 -7.16 -2.91 -34.67
C GLN A 173 -7.00 -3.52 -33.29
N THR A 174 -8.10 -3.96 -32.69
CA THR A 174 -8.13 -4.52 -31.35
C THR A 174 -8.75 -5.91 -31.38
N PHE A 175 -8.13 -6.82 -30.64
CA PHE A 175 -8.48 -8.24 -30.57
C PHE A 175 -8.50 -8.67 -29.10
N ASP A 176 -9.38 -9.59 -28.75
CA ASP A 176 -9.35 -10.19 -27.41
C ASP A 176 -8.23 -11.24 -27.34
N MET A 177 -7.49 -11.23 -26.24
CA MET A 177 -6.50 -12.26 -25.94
C MET A 177 -7.20 -13.43 -25.24
N VAL A 178 -6.70 -14.64 -25.47
CA VAL A 178 -7.26 -15.87 -24.89
C VAL A 178 -6.38 -16.30 -23.72
N LEU A 179 -6.97 -16.69 -22.60
CA LEU A 179 -6.23 -17.27 -21.48
C LEU A 179 -5.80 -18.71 -21.85
N GLY A 180 -4.50 -18.93 -21.98
CA GLY A 180 -3.87 -20.22 -22.24
C GLY A 180 -3.86 -21.14 -21.01
N GLU A 181 -3.56 -22.42 -21.23
CA GLU A 181 -3.48 -23.44 -20.16
C GLU A 181 -2.33 -23.18 -19.17
N ASP A 182 -1.30 -22.45 -19.60
CA ASP A 182 -0.16 -22.03 -18.80
C ASP A 182 -0.46 -20.82 -17.89
N GLY A 183 -1.67 -20.27 -17.98
CA GLY A 183 -2.13 -19.12 -17.20
C GLY A 183 -1.76 -17.76 -17.78
N ARG A 184 -1.24 -17.69 -19.02
CA ARG A 184 -0.92 -16.44 -19.71
C ARG A 184 -1.97 -16.09 -20.74
N TYR A 185 -2.16 -14.80 -20.99
CA TYR A 185 -2.99 -14.33 -22.09
C TYR A 185 -2.18 -14.37 -23.38
N GLU A 186 -2.75 -14.99 -24.40
CA GLU A 186 -2.13 -15.24 -25.69
C GLU A 186 -2.90 -14.55 -26.83
N PHE A 187 -2.16 -14.00 -27.79
CA PHE A 187 -2.67 -13.55 -29.07
C PHE A 187 -1.67 -13.85 -30.20
N THR A 188 -2.13 -14.48 -31.27
CA THR A 188 -1.31 -14.79 -32.44
C THR A 188 -1.75 -13.97 -33.64
N TYR A 189 -0.78 -13.43 -34.37
CA TYR A 189 -1.00 -12.67 -35.58
C TYR A 189 -0.05 -13.13 -36.69
N ASP A 190 -0.57 -13.27 -37.91
CA ASP A 190 0.20 -13.60 -39.10
C ASP A 190 0.68 -12.32 -39.82
N PHE A 191 1.97 -12.01 -39.67
CA PHE A 191 2.57 -10.85 -40.33
C PHE A 191 2.93 -11.18 -41.78
N THR A 192 2.21 -10.56 -42.72
CA THR A 192 2.40 -10.74 -44.17
C THR A 192 3.25 -9.66 -44.82
N THR A 193 3.55 -8.57 -44.11
CA THR A 193 4.33 -7.42 -44.63
C THR A 193 5.41 -7.04 -43.63
N ALA A 194 6.63 -6.81 -44.11
CA ALA A 194 7.73 -6.37 -43.27
C ALA A 194 7.54 -4.89 -42.89
N GLY A 195 7.90 -4.54 -41.66
CA GLY A 195 7.74 -3.19 -41.16
C GLY A 195 7.75 -3.13 -39.64
N THR A 196 7.65 -1.90 -39.12
CA THR A 196 7.50 -1.65 -37.69
C THR A 196 6.03 -1.55 -37.34
N TYR A 197 5.59 -2.38 -36.40
CA TYR A 197 4.23 -2.37 -35.86
C TYR A 197 4.27 -1.91 -34.42
N ASN A 198 3.52 -0.87 -34.10
CA ASN A 198 3.30 -0.46 -32.72
C ASN A 198 2.09 -1.21 -32.17
N PHE A 199 2.18 -1.69 -30.94
CA PHE A 199 1.10 -2.43 -30.31
C PHE A 199 0.93 -2.04 -28.83
N ALA A 200 -0.23 -2.38 -28.30
CA ALA A 200 -0.58 -2.25 -26.91
C ALA A 200 -1.28 -3.53 -26.42
N VAL A 201 -1.04 -3.88 -25.16
CA VAL A 201 -1.85 -4.86 -24.42
C VAL A 201 -2.62 -4.09 -23.36
N ILE A 202 -3.93 -4.29 -23.30
CA ILE A 202 -4.85 -3.55 -22.44
C ILE A 202 -5.57 -4.57 -21.57
N ALA A 203 -5.37 -4.48 -20.26
CA ALA A 203 -6.10 -5.26 -19.27
C ALA A 203 -7.20 -4.38 -18.65
N THR A 204 -8.37 -4.96 -18.42
CA THR A 204 -9.51 -4.30 -17.75
C THR A 204 -10.13 -5.27 -16.76
N ASP A 205 -10.32 -4.82 -15.51
CA ASP A 205 -11.03 -5.58 -14.47
C ASP A 205 -12.56 -5.37 -14.52
N GLU A 206 -13.29 -6.06 -13.65
CA GLU A 206 -14.75 -5.91 -13.50
C GLU A 206 -15.16 -4.56 -12.88
N ALA A 207 -14.25 -3.89 -12.17
CA ALA A 207 -14.48 -2.57 -11.59
C ALA A 207 -14.30 -1.43 -12.59
N GLY A 208 -13.69 -1.71 -13.75
CA GLY A 208 -13.41 -0.76 -14.82
C GLY A 208 -12.02 -0.13 -14.74
N ASN A 209 -11.15 -0.56 -13.83
CA ASN A 209 -9.75 -0.12 -13.81
C ASN A 209 -9.00 -0.72 -15.00
N THR A 210 -8.01 0.00 -15.52
CA THR A 210 -7.35 -0.37 -16.76
C THR A 210 -5.85 -0.16 -16.70
N GLN A 211 -5.10 -1.13 -17.20
CA GLN A 211 -3.67 -1.00 -17.40
C GLN A 211 -3.34 -1.23 -18.87
N THR A 212 -2.55 -0.32 -19.43
CA THR A 212 -2.04 -0.43 -20.80
C THR A 212 -0.53 -0.62 -20.78
N PHE A 213 -0.08 -1.62 -21.52
CA PHE A 213 1.32 -1.86 -21.84
C PHE A 213 1.54 -1.54 -23.32
N THR A 214 2.55 -0.74 -23.70
CA THR A 214 2.81 -0.36 -25.11
C THR A 214 4.22 -0.74 -25.57
N SER A 215 4.37 -1.25 -26.78
CA SER A 215 5.68 -1.51 -27.40
C SER A 215 5.62 -1.48 -28.93
N SER A 216 6.73 -1.84 -29.56
CA SER A 216 6.86 -1.98 -31.00
C SER A 216 7.61 -3.25 -31.36
N ILE A 217 7.26 -3.83 -32.51
CA ILE A 217 7.93 -4.99 -33.10
C ILE A 217 8.42 -4.62 -34.50
N LEU A 218 9.67 -4.93 -34.81
CA LEU A 218 10.24 -4.79 -36.15
C LEU A 218 10.24 -6.16 -36.83
N VAL A 219 9.36 -6.30 -37.81
CA VAL A 219 9.21 -7.50 -38.62
C VAL A 219 10.02 -7.35 -39.90
N ILE A 220 10.82 -8.37 -40.24
CA ILE A 220 11.71 -8.38 -41.42
C ILE A 220 11.40 -9.57 -42.32
N ASN A 221 11.75 -9.45 -43.60
CA ASN A 221 11.77 -10.59 -44.51
C ASN A 221 12.82 -11.61 -44.03
N GLN A 222 12.50 -12.90 -44.10
CA GLN A 222 13.52 -13.93 -43.94
C GLN A 222 14.51 -13.85 -45.11
N PHE A 223 15.80 -13.88 -44.81
CA PHE A 223 16.88 -13.93 -45.80
C PHE A 223 17.23 -15.37 -46.15
#